data_AF-A0A449B424-F1
#
_entry.id   AF-A0A449B424-F1
#
_cell.length_a   1.000
_cell.length_b   1.000
_cell.length_c   1.000
_cell.angle_alpha   90.00
_cell.angle_beta   90.00
_cell.angle_gamma   90.00
#
_symmetry.space_group_name_H-M   'P 1'
#
loop_
_entity.id
_entity.type
_entity.pdbx_description
1 polymer ?
#
loop_
_entity_poly.entity_id
_entity_poly.type
_entity_poly.pdbx_seq_one_letter_code
_entity_poly.pdbx_strand_id
1 'polypeptide(L)'
;MNKKNKKEKIKIVSYGPLVILFFIFIFCIIPHFIFMIFSVKEFGNQKIENLYLIIFIPLVIFIFSLSIQILFIYFKIINLRSLVFSIPINVFFIIVMLFSLIDMYFYIKYIIAISITIVSAYPLNVLISKIEDKLSLKKQKNN
;
A
#
# COMPACT_ATOMS: atom_id res chain seq x y z
N MET A 1 -31.42 41.98 -23.87
CA MET A 1 -30.30 41.88 -22.91
C MET A 1 -30.35 40.50 -22.26
N ASN A 2 -29.60 39.52 -22.80
CA ASN A 2 -29.69 38.10 -22.39
C ASN A 2 -28.70 37.81 -21.25
N LYS A 3 -29.19 37.71 -20.01
CA LYS A 3 -28.40 37.26 -18.85
C LYS A 3 -28.16 35.76 -18.96
N LYS A 4 -27.01 35.36 -19.51
CA LYS A 4 -26.49 33.99 -19.43
C LYS A 4 -26.15 33.68 -17.97
N ASN A 5 -27.02 32.91 -17.31
CA ASN A 5 -26.76 32.31 -16.01
C ASN A 5 -25.56 31.36 -16.12
N LYS A 6 -24.37 31.84 -15.74
CA LYS A 6 -23.18 31.01 -15.47
C LYS A 6 -23.52 30.14 -14.26
N LYS A 7 -23.93 28.89 -14.50
CA LYS A 7 -24.03 27.88 -13.44
C LYS A 7 -22.63 27.70 -12.85
N GLU A 8 -22.42 28.21 -11.65
CA GLU A 8 -21.21 27.98 -10.87
C GLU A 8 -21.05 26.47 -10.68
N LYS A 9 -19.95 25.92 -11.22
CA LYS A 9 -19.60 24.51 -11.05
C LYS A 9 -19.20 24.33 -9.59
N ILE A 10 -20.13 23.84 -8.77
CA ILE A 10 -19.85 23.39 -7.40
C ILE A 10 -18.70 22.39 -7.48
N LYS A 11 -17.55 22.73 -6.89
CA LYS A 11 -16.37 21.87 -6.83
C LYS A 11 -16.69 20.72 -5.87
N ILE A 12 -17.09 19.56 -6.41
CA ILE A 12 -17.27 18.35 -5.61
C ILE A 12 -15.86 17.90 -5.17
N VAL A 13 -15.55 18.04 -3.89
CA VAL A 13 -14.29 17.57 -3.32
C VAL A 13 -14.35 16.04 -3.25
N SER A 14 -13.44 15.36 -3.95
CA SER A 14 -13.35 13.90 -3.90
C SER A 14 -12.49 13.49 -2.70
N TYR A 15 -13.10 12.81 -1.72
CA TYR A 15 -12.40 12.26 -0.55
C TYR A 15 -11.71 10.92 -0.82
N GLY A 16 -11.80 10.39 -2.06
CA GLY A 16 -11.22 9.10 -2.42
C GLY A 16 -9.74 8.93 -2.06
N PRO A 17 -8.85 9.90 -2.37
CA PRO A 17 -7.44 9.83 -1.98
C PRO A 17 -7.23 9.76 -0.46
N LEU A 18 -8.04 10.48 0.32
CA LEU A 18 -7.95 10.44 1.78
C LEU A 18 -8.36 9.08 2.33
N VAL A 19 -9.45 8.49 1.83
CA VAL A 19 -9.89 7.14 2.24
C VAL A 19 -8.81 6.10 1.94
N ILE A 20 -8.17 6.18 0.77
CA ILE A 20 -7.04 5.30 0.40
C ILE A 20 -5.87 5.49 1.38
N LEU A 21 -5.51 6.73 1.69
CA LEU A 21 -4.42 7.04 2.61
C LEU A 21 -4.70 6.47 4.01
N PHE A 22 -5.92 6.67 4.54
CA PHE A 22 -6.34 6.13 5.83
C PHE A 22 -6.28 4.60 5.84
N PHE A 23 -6.74 3.95 4.78
CA PHE A 23 -6.67 2.50 4.64
C PHE A 23 -5.21 2.00 4.72
N ILE A 24 -4.32 2.58 3.91
CA ILE A 24 -2.90 2.21 3.88
C ILE A 24 -2.27 2.44 5.26
N PHE A 25 -2.60 3.55 5.91
CA PHE A 25 -2.05 3.87 7.21
C PHE A 25 -2.47 2.84 8.27
N ILE A 26 -3.76 2.54 8.37
CA ILE A 26 -4.32 1.64 9.40
C ILE A 26 -3.95 0.18 9.17
N PHE A 27 -4.01 -0.30 7.92
CA PHE A 27 -3.87 -1.73 7.62
C PHE A 27 -2.49 -2.13 7.11
N CYS A 28 -1.71 -1.20 6.55
CA CYS A 28 -0.36 -1.49 6.06
C CYS A 28 0.69 -0.92 7.02
N ILE A 29 0.68 0.39 7.27
CA ILE A 29 1.79 1.06 7.99
C ILE A 29 1.79 0.74 9.48
N ILE A 30 0.68 1.00 10.19
CA ILE A 30 0.63 0.82 11.66
C ILE A 30 0.99 -0.61 12.08
N PRO A 31 0.41 -1.69 11.51
CA PRO A 31 0.68 -3.04 11.98
C PRO A 31 2.14 -3.45 11.74
N HIS A 32 2.70 -3.10 10.57
CA HIS A 32 4.10 -3.34 10.28
C HIS A 32 5.03 -2.55 11.21
N PHE A 33 4.72 -1.27 11.47
CA PHE A 33 5.53 -0.41 12.30
C PHE A 33 5.55 -0.87 13.76
N ILE A 34 4.39 -1.24 14.31
CA ILE A 34 4.28 -1.82 15.65
C ILE A 34 5.16 -3.08 15.73
N PHE A 35 5.01 -4.00 14.78
CA PHE A 35 5.78 -5.24 14.78
C PHE A 35 7.29 -4.99 14.64
N MET A 36 7.68 -4.04 13.78
CA MET A 36 9.06 -3.65 13.54
C MET A 36 9.73 -3.12 14.82
N ILE A 37 9.05 -2.27 15.60
CA ILE A 37 9.59 -1.74 16.87
C ILE A 37 9.98 -2.86 17.85
N PHE A 38 9.20 -3.95 17.89
CA PHE A 38 9.44 -5.06 18.81
C PHE A 38 10.40 -6.12 18.26
N SER A 39 10.68 -6.10 16.96
CA SER A 39 11.44 -7.15 16.27
C SER A 39 12.85 -6.73 15.87
N VAL A 40 13.06 -5.44 15.63
CA VAL A 40 14.31 -4.88 15.08
C VAL A 40 15.20 -4.36 16.21
N LYS A 41 16.47 -4.79 16.24
CA LYS A 41 17.42 -4.51 17.34
C LYS A 41 17.70 -3.02 17.50
N GLU A 42 17.72 -2.30 16.40
CA GLU A 42 18.08 -0.89 16.28
C GLU A 42 17.15 0.03 17.07
N PHE A 43 15.94 -0.41 17.44
CA PHE A 43 15.03 0.36 18.27
C PHE A 43 15.27 0.20 19.77
N GLY A 44 16.20 -0.66 20.20
CA GLY A 44 16.55 -0.86 21.61
C GLY A 44 15.46 -1.52 22.47
N ASN A 45 14.34 -1.95 21.86
CA ASN A 45 13.20 -2.58 22.54
C ASN A 45 12.85 -3.94 21.92
N GLN A 46 13.86 -4.67 21.47
CA GLN A 46 13.66 -5.99 20.86
C GLN A 46 13.10 -6.95 21.91
N LYS A 47 11.89 -7.44 21.67
CA LYS A 47 11.23 -8.50 22.46
C LYS A 47 11.03 -9.76 21.64
N ILE A 48 11.06 -9.65 20.31
CA ILE A 48 10.84 -10.75 19.38
C ILE A 48 12.18 -11.09 18.75
N GLU A 49 12.78 -12.19 19.20
CA GLU A 49 14.06 -12.70 18.69
C GLU A 49 13.89 -13.90 17.76
N ASN A 50 12.71 -14.52 17.76
CA ASN A 50 12.45 -15.69 16.95
C ASN A 50 12.42 -15.31 15.46
N LEU A 51 13.44 -15.77 14.74
CA LEU A 51 13.65 -15.51 13.32
C LEU A 51 12.42 -15.88 12.46
N TYR A 52 11.75 -16.99 12.77
CA TYR A 52 10.53 -17.39 12.06
C TYR A 52 9.43 -16.34 12.22
N LEU A 53 9.25 -15.78 13.41
CA LEU A 53 8.25 -14.73 13.64
C LEU A 53 8.59 -13.47 12.86
N ILE A 54 9.86 -13.08 12.81
CA ILE A 54 10.33 -11.90 12.07
C ILE A 54 10.09 -12.05 10.56
N ILE A 55 10.16 -13.27 10.02
CA ILE A 55 9.88 -13.53 8.60
C ILE A 55 8.37 -13.68 8.32
N PHE A 56 7.65 -14.46 9.13
CA PHE A 56 6.27 -14.84 8.83
C PHE A 56 5.24 -13.78 9.20
N ILE A 57 5.40 -13.06 10.31
CA ILE A 57 4.40 -12.06 10.73
C ILE A 57 4.23 -10.94 9.69
N PRO A 58 5.30 -10.37 9.11
CA PRO A 58 5.16 -9.39 8.03
C PRO A 58 4.39 -9.90 6.83
N LEU A 59 4.62 -11.17 6.44
CA LEU A 59 3.89 -11.81 5.36
C LEU A 59 2.40 -11.99 5.71
N VAL A 60 2.09 -12.35 6.96
CA VAL A 60 0.72 -12.47 7.44
C VAL A 60 0.02 -11.11 7.43
N ILE A 61 0.68 -10.05 7.91
CA ILE A 61 0.14 -8.68 7.86
C ILE A 61 -0.10 -8.26 6.40
N PHE A 62 0.84 -8.56 5.50
CA PHE A 62 0.68 -8.26 4.08
C PHE A 62 -0.54 -8.98 3.48
N ILE A 63 -0.66 -10.29 3.65
CA ILE A 63 -1.79 -11.08 3.14
C ILE A 63 -3.12 -10.59 3.74
N PHE A 64 -3.14 -10.30 5.04
CA PHE A 64 -4.32 -9.77 5.72
C PHE A 64 -4.74 -8.40 5.16
N SER A 65 -3.80 -7.46 5.05
CA SER A 65 -4.06 -6.13 4.50
C SER A 65 -4.56 -6.20 3.06
N LEU A 66 -3.97 -7.06 2.23
CA LEU A 66 -4.36 -7.28 0.84
C LEU A 66 -5.76 -7.89 0.76
N SER A 67 -6.09 -8.85 1.64
CA SER A 67 -7.41 -9.47 1.69
C SER A 67 -8.51 -8.45 2.04
N ILE A 68 -8.27 -7.60 3.05
CA ILE A 68 -9.20 -6.52 3.40
C ILE A 68 -9.31 -5.52 2.24
N GLN A 69 -8.18 -5.19 1.59
CA GLN A 69 -8.20 -4.24 0.47
C GLN A 69 -9.03 -4.76 -0.70
N ILE A 70 -8.91 -6.04 -1.05
CA ILE A 70 -9.74 -6.69 -2.07
C ILE A 70 -11.22 -6.58 -1.69
N LEU A 71 -11.56 -6.81 -0.42
CA LEU A 71 -12.93 -6.67 0.07
C LEU A 71 -13.46 -5.23 -0.08
N PHE A 72 -12.63 -4.23 0.25
CA PHE A 72 -12.99 -2.81 0.12
C PHE A 72 -13.11 -2.39 -1.35
N ILE A 73 -12.30 -2.95 -2.24
CA ILE A 73 -12.42 -2.76 -3.69
C ILE A 73 -13.71 -3.41 -4.21
N TYR A 74 -14.05 -4.61 -3.72
CA TYR A 74 -15.28 -5.31 -4.09
C TYR A 74 -16.52 -4.49 -3.72
N PHE A 75 -16.56 -3.92 -2.52
CA PHE A 75 -17.63 -3.01 -2.07
C PHE A 75 -17.52 -1.59 -2.63
N LYS A 76 -16.56 -1.31 -3.51
CA LYS A 76 -16.32 0.02 -4.14
C LYS A 76 -16.07 1.15 -3.13
N ILE A 77 -15.60 0.81 -1.93
CA ILE A 77 -15.15 1.80 -0.93
C ILE A 77 -13.82 2.41 -1.38
N ILE A 78 -12.97 1.58 -1.99
CA ILE A 78 -11.64 1.94 -2.48
C ILE A 78 -11.49 1.53 -3.95
N ASN A 79 -10.70 2.29 -4.71
CA ASN A 79 -10.41 1.99 -6.12
C ASN A 79 -9.27 0.99 -6.27
N LEU A 80 -9.27 0.25 -7.38
CA LEU A 80 -8.23 -0.73 -7.73
C LEU A 80 -6.82 -0.11 -7.74
N ARG A 81 -6.71 1.15 -8.19
CA ARG A 81 -5.46 1.93 -8.18
C ARG A 81 -4.78 2.04 -6.81
N SER A 82 -5.51 1.85 -5.71
CA SER A 82 -4.93 1.82 -4.36
C SER A 82 -3.89 0.70 -4.17
N LEU A 83 -4.00 -0.39 -4.93
CA LEU A 83 -3.04 -1.50 -4.90
C LEU A 83 -1.63 -1.06 -5.29
N VAL A 84 -1.53 -0.07 -6.19
CA VAL A 84 -0.24 0.50 -6.64
C VAL A 84 0.54 1.14 -5.48
N PHE A 85 -0.14 1.54 -4.40
CA PHE A 85 0.50 2.13 -3.23
C PHE A 85 0.66 1.11 -2.10
N SER A 86 -0.39 0.35 -1.78
CA SER A 86 -0.37 -0.57 -0.65
C SER A 86 0.65 -1.70 -0.81
N ILE A 87 0.76 -2.30 -1.99
CA ILE A 87 1.67 -3.42 -2.22
C ILE A 87 3.13 -2.97 -2.07
N PRO A 88 3.62 -1.90 -2.73
CA PRO A 88 4.99 -1.44 -2.53
C PRO A 88 5.28 -1.05 -1.08
N ILE A 89 4.32 -0.44 -0.36
CA ILE A 89 4.50 -0.10 1.05
C ILE A 89 4.69 -1.36 1.91
N ASN A 90 3.90 -2.41 1.68
CA ASN A 90 4.09 -3.67 2.39
C ASN A 90 5.44 -4.32 2.04
N VAL A 91 5.82 -4.30 0.76
CA VAL A 91 7.13 -4.79 0.28
C VAL A 91 8.27 -4.05 0.97
N PHE A 92 8.18 -2.72 1.09
CA PHE A 92 9.16 -1.91 1.82
C PHE A 92 9.35 -2.42 3.24
N PHE A 93 8.28 -2.58 4.02
CA PHE A 93 8.38 -3.03 5.40
C PHE A 93 8.92 -4.46 5.52
N ILE A 94 8.49 -5.37 4.65
CA ILE A 94 9.00 -6.74 4.61
C ILE A 94 10.52 -6.72 4.36
N ILE A 95 10.99 -5.95 3.39
CA ILE A 95 12.43 -5.87 3.07
C ILE A 95 13.22 -5.28 4.23
N VAL A 96 12.74 -4.19 4.85
CA VAL A 96 13.39 -3.59 6.02
C VAL A 96 13.53 -4.61 7.15
N MET A 97 12.49 -5.41 7.41
CA MET A 97 12.55 -6.45 8.44
C MET A 97 13.45 -7.62 8.06
N LEU A 98 13.48 -8.05 6.80
CA LEU A 98 14.43 -9.07 6.35
C LEU A 98 15.88 -8.58 6.48
N PHE A 99 16.16 -7.33 6.11
CA PHE A 99 17.49 -6.75 6.28
C PHE A 99 17.84 -6.45 7.74
N SER A 100 16.87 -6.39 8.66
CA SER A 100 17.16 -6.31 10.09
C SER A 100 17.86 -7.56 10.62
N LEU A 101 17.68 -8.70 9.96
CA LEU A 101 18.34 -9.97 10.30
C LEU A 101 19.82 -10.00 9.86
N ILE A 102 20.24 -9.07 9.00
CA ILE A 102 21.61 -8.95 8.50
C ILE A 102 22.29 -7.79 9.22
N ASP A 103 23.53 -8.01 9.68
CA ASP A 103 24.35 -6.94 10.23
C ASP A 103 24.80 -5.99 9.11
N MET A 104 24.07 -4.88 8.98
CA MET A 104 24.31 -3.83 8.01
C MET A 104 23.99 -2.49 8.66
N TYR A 105 24.60 -1.41 8.18
CA TYR A 105 24.30 -0.08 8.69
C TYR A 105 22.83 0.29 8.42
N PHE A 106 22.19 0.87 9.44
CA PHE A 106 20.77 1.27 9.42
C PHE A 106 20.39 1.98 8.13
N TYR A 107 21.10 3.04 7.74
CA TYR A 107 20.79 3.84 6.55
C TYR A 107 20.87 3.04 5.23
N ILE A 108 21.79 2.09 5.12
CA ILE A 108 21.93 1.26 3.90
C ILE A 108 20.68 0.38 3.73
N LYS A 109 20.13 -0.16 4.83
CA LYS A 109 18.92 -1.01 4.80
C LYS A 109 17.75 -0.26 4.16
N TYR A 110 17.55 1.00 4.57
CA TYR A 110 16.47 1.83 4.03
C TYR A 110 16.70 2.25 2.58
N ILE A 111 17.93 2.59 2.18
CA ILE A 111 18.24 2.96 0.79
C ILE A 111 17.95 1.78 -0.16
N ILE A 112 18.37 0.57 0.22
CA ILE A 112 18.12 -0.64 -0.57
C ILE A 112 16.62 -0.94 -0.58
N ALA A 113 15.94 -0.86 0.56
CA ALA A 113 14.50 -1.08 0.64
C ALA A 113 13.71 -0.10 -0.24
N ILE A 114 14.05 1.19 -0.23
CA ILE A 114 13.42 2.21 -1.10
C ILE A 114 13.66 1.87 -2.57
N SER A 115 14.91 1.54 -2.94
CA SER A 115 15.27 1.17 -4.32
C SER A 115 14.43 -0.02 -4.82
N ILE A 116 14.36 -1.10 -4.03
CA ILE A 116 13.57 -2.28 -4.39
C ILE A 116 12.08 -1.94 -4.45
N THR A 117 11.59 -1.11 -3.53
CA THR A 117 10.18 -0.68 -3.49
C THR A 117 9.80 0.05 -4.78
N ILE A 118 10.62 0.99 -5.24
CA ILE A 118 10.39 1.74 -6.49
C ILE A 118 10.38 0.78 -7.69
N VAL A 119 11.37 -0.13 -7.75
CA VAL A 119 11.45 -1.14 -8.83
C VAL A 119 10.23 -2.06 -8.81
N SER A 120 9.74 -2.45 -7.63
CA SER A 120 8.56 -3.31 -7.47
C SER A 120 7.25 -2.62 -7.84
N ALA A 121 7.16 -1.30 -7.69
CA ALA A 121 5.97 -0.53 -8.03
C ALA A 121 5.70 -0.47 -9.54
N TYR A 122 6.76 -0.48 -10.35
CA TYR A 122 6.65 -0.41 -11.81
C TYR A 122 5.82 -1.55 -12.44
N PRO A 123 6.18 -2.84 -12.27
CA PRO A 123 5.42 -3.95 -12.87
C PRO A 123 3.98 -3.98 -12.34
N LEU A 124 3.79 -3.63 -11.07
CA LEU A 124 2.46 -3.56 -10.48
C LEU A 124 1.59 -2.48 -11.14
N ASN A 125 2.15 -1.30 -11.37
CA ASN A 125 1.42 -0.22 -12.04
C ASN A 125 0.98 -0.62 -13.46
N VAL A 126 1.85 -1.32 -14.19
CA VAL A 126 1.53 -1.87 -15.52
C VAL A 126 0.42 -2.91 -15.44
N LEU A 127 0.47 -3.83 -14.46
CA LEU A 127 -0.55 -4.86 -14.27
C LEU A 127 -1.91 -4.25 -13.93
N ILE A 128 -1.96 -3.31 -12.99
CA ILE A 128 -3.20 -2.65 -12.58
C ILE A 128 -3.80 -1.86 -13.74
N SER A 129 -2.99 -1.13 -14.51
CA SER A 129 -3.46 -0.40 -15.70
C SER A 129 -4.12 -1.34 -16.71
N LYS A 130 -3.48 -2.50 -16.99
CA LYS A 130 -4.07 -3.52 -17.89
C LYS A 130 -5.38 -4.09 -17.36
N ILE A 131 -5.54 -4.23 -16.04
CA ILE A 131 -6.80 -4.70 -15.44
C ILE A 131 -7.88 -3.62 -15.55
N GLU A 132 -7.56 -2.36 -15.27
CA GLU A 132 -8.48 -1.23 -15.44
C GLU A 132 -8.98 -1.12 -16.90
N ASP A 133 -8.09 -1.28 -17.88
CA ASP A 133 -8.44 -1.26 -19.30
C ASP A 133 -9.38 -2.40 -19.70
N LYS A 134 -9.13 -3.63 -19.21
CA LYS A 134 -10.02 -4.77 -19.47
C LYS A 134 -11.41 -4.58 -18.85
N LEU A 135 -11.48 -3.99 -17.65
CA LEU A 135 -12.73 -3.72 -16.97
C LEU A 135 -13.53 -2.63 -17.67
N SER A 136 -12.87 -1.59 -18.21
CA SER A 136 -13.54 -0.51 -18.94
C SER A 136 -14.14 -1.00 -20.27
N LEU A 137 -13.39 -1.81 -21.04
CA LEU A 137 -13.88 -2.42 -22.28
C LEU A 137 -15.08 -3.35 -22.05
N LYS A 138 -15.06 -4.13 -20.96
CA LYS A 138 -16.20 -5.01 -20.60
C LYS A 138 -17.45 -4.22 -20.26
N LYS A 139 -17.30 -3.07 -19.59
CA LYS A 139 -18.42 -2.19 -19.24
C LYS A 139 -19.05 -1.54 -20.49
N GLN A 140 -18.24 -1.20 -21.48
CA GLN A 140 -18.73 -0.66 -22.76
C GLN A 140 -19.47 -1.69 -23.62
N LYS A 141 -19.10 -2.97 -23.57
CA LYS A 141 -19.80 -4.04 -24.30
C LYS A 141 -21.16 -4.43 -23.70
N ASN A 142 -21.38 -4.11 -22.42
CA ASN A 142 -22.58 -4.49 -21.68
C ASN A 142 -23.60 -3.33 -21.54
N ASN A 143 -23.29 -2.16 -22.10
CA ASN A 143 -24.16 -0.99 -22.18
C ASN A 143 -24.51 -0.74 -23.65
#